data_AF-A0A2T9XN50-F1
#
_entry.id   AF-A0A2T9XN50-F1
#
_cell.length_a   1.000
_cell.length_b   1.000
_cell.length_c   1.000
_cell.angle_alpha   90.00
_cell.angle_beta   90.00
_cell.angle_gamma   90.00
#
_symmetry.space_group_name_H-M   'P 1'
#
loop_
_entity.id
_entity.type
_entity.pdbx_description
1 polymer ?
#
loop_
_entity_poly.entity_id
_entity_poly.type
_entity_poly.pdbx_seq_one_letter_code
_entity_poly.pdbx_strand_id
1 'polypeptide(L)'
;MHVYVAGPMRGIPGFNFPAFNDATARLRAAGFAVFNPAERDIAHGFTGEGMTGFEDLNDGENRFNLRDALNDDLSWIAQHADAICVLSGWENSAGAQAEMALAAALGLRVGFVFEFEDGRTLATAADALRQAADEDRFMRPPQRVHYLTPEELPSMRHAVLDPGVAAYSGELHRLEDVAAEFGVDLDGEYVVSDEVRVTSSTGGQKGKKPAQFSLIPTGPLNLLAKHYGRGAQKYARVNGKDNWRNGYEFSLSYDAALRHLTAFWGGEDVDPETGSLHVISAAWQCFTLAEFLSHPELVAQFDDRQDGAA
;
A
#
# COMPACT_ATOMS: atom_id res chain seq x y z
N MET A 1 19.68 -17.96 13.15
CA MET A 1 19.18 -16.71 12.57
C MET A 1 18.39 -15.98 13.64
N HIS A 2 18.78 -14.75 13.91
CA HIS A 2 18.16 -13.83 14.85
C HIS A 2 17.11 -12.98 14.13
N VAL A 3 15.88 -13.01 14.63
CA VAL A 3 14.73 -12.31 14.03
C VAL A 3 14.21 -11.27 15.02
N TYR A 4 14.07 -10.03 14.58
CA TYR A 4 13.39 -8.98 15.33
C TYR A 4 11.92 -8.89 14.92
N VAL A 5 10.99 -8.80 15.85
CA VAL A 5 9.56 -8.58 15.54
C VAL A 5 9.21 -7.11 15.67
N ALA A 6 8.70 -6.51 14.60
CA ALA A 6 8.36 -5.09 14.49
C ALA A 6 6.85 -4.90 14.25
N GLY A 7 6.23 -3.86 14.82
CA GLY A 7 4.81 -3.62 14.65
C GLY A 7 4.26 -2.41 15.40
N PRO A 8 2.97 -2.06 15.20
CA PRO A 8 2.31 -1.02 15.97
C PRO A 8 2.07 -1.47 17.41
N MET A 9 2.31 -0.57 18.38
CA MET A 9 1.99 -0.80 19.80
C MET A 9 0.98 0.21 20.33
N ARG A 10 1.21 1.51 20.09
CA ARG A 10 0.31 2.57 20.56
C ARG A 10 -0.98 2.61 19.73
N GLY A 11 -2.09 2.95 20.38
CA GLY A 11 -3.43 2.99 19.81
C GLY A 11 -4.10 1.62 19.68
N ILE A 12 -3.49 0.57 20.24
CA ILE A 12 -4.02 -0.80 20.23
C ILE A 12 -4.17 -1.29 21.67
N PRO A 13 -5.30 -1.92 22.05
CA PRO A 13 -5.47 -2.51 23.38
C PRO A 13 -4.31 -3.43 23.77
N GLY A 14 -3.86 -3.31 25.02
CA GLY A 14 -2.73 -4.07 25.53
C GLY A 14 -1.40 -3.77 24.83
N PHE A 15 -1.26 -2.61 24.19
CA PHE A 15 -0.11 -2.22 23.39
C PHE A 15 0.26 -3.23 22.29
N ASN A 16 -0.74 -3.97 21.80
CA ASN A 16 -0.59 -5.03 20.81
C ASN A 16 0.29 -6.23 21.26
N PHE A 17 0.62 -6.35 22.56
CA PHE A 17 1.47 -7.42 23.08
C PHE A 17 1.01 -8.83 22.69
N PRO A 18 -0.30 -9.16 22.64
CA PRO A 18 -0.75 -10.46 22.18
C PRO A 18 -0.27 -10.83 20.77
N ALA A 19 -0.30 -9.89 19.81
CA ALA A 19 0.13 -10.15 18.44
C ALA A 19 1.65 -10.36 18.34
N PHE A 20 2.43 -9.56 19.09
CA PHE A 20 3.87 -9.74 19.21
C PHE A 20 4.22 -11.12 19.80
N ASN A 21 3.52 -11.53 20.84
CA ASN A 21 3.74 -12.82 21.51
C ASN A 21 3.36 -14.01 20.61
N ASP A 22 2.24 -13.92 19.87
CA ASP A 22 1.83 -14.96 18.92
C ASP A 22 2.85 -15.12 17.78
N ALA A 23 3.25 -14.02 17.14
CA ALA A 23 4.27 -14.03 16.11
C ALA A 23 5.60 -14.63 16.63
N THR A 24 5.99 -14.24 17.84
CA THR A 24 7.19 -14.74 18.50
C THR A 24 7.12 -16.24 18.76
N ALA A 25 5.99 -16.74 19.27
CA ALA A 25 5.79 -18.16 19.52
C ALA A 25 5.91 -18.98 18.22
N ARG A 26 5.31 -18.50 17.13
CA ARG A 26 5.38 -19.15 15.81
C ARG A 26 6.79 -19.17 15.23
N LEU A 27 7.49 -18.05 15.27
CA LEU A 27 8.87 -17.94 14.79
C LEU A 27 9.83 -18.82 15.61
N ARG A 28 9.66 -18.87 16.94
CA ARG A 28 10.44 -19.78 17.81
C ARG A 28 10.11 -21.25 17.53
N ALA A 29 8.85 -21.60 17.34
CA ALA A 29 8.45 -22.95 16.93
C ALA A 29 9.07 -23.35 15.58
N ALA A 30 9.33 -22.39 14.70
CA ALA A 30 10.04 -22.59 13.44
C ALA A 30 11.58 -22.62 13.56
N GLY A 31 12.13 -22.50 14.78
CA GLY A 31 13.57 -22.64 15.06
C GLY A 31 14.38 -21.35 15.02
N PHE A 32 13.73 -20.17 14.99
CA PHE A 32 14.44 -18.89 15.04
C PHE A 32 14.70 -18.43 16.47
N ALA A 33 15.80 -17.70 16.66
CA ALA A 33 16.03 -16.93 17.87
C ALA A 33 15.33 -15.58 17.70
N VAL A 34 14.29 -15.31 18.48
CA VAL A 34 13.41 -14.15 18.26
C VAL A 34 13.56 -13.13 19.38
N PHE A 35 13.82 -11.89 18.99
CA PHE A 35 13.70 -10.73 19.86
C PHE A 35 12.34 -10.08 19.68
N ASN A 36 11.64 -9.94 20.80
CA ASN A 36 10.31 -9.38 20.88
C ASN A 36 10.36 -8.15 21.81
N PRO A 37 10.15 -6.93 21.28
CA PRO A 37 10.12 -5.71 22.09
C PRO A 37 9.09 -5.77 23.22
N ALA A 38 7.94 -6.42 23.00
CA ALA A 38 6.92 -6.60 24.04
C ALA A 38 7.40 -7.48 25.22
N GLU A 39 8.18 -8.52 24.97
CA GLU A 39 8.77 -9.34 26.04
C GLU A 39 9.79 -8.55 26.86
N ARG A 40 10.56 -7.67 26.20
CA ARG A 40 11.49 -6.77 26.91
C ARG A 40 10.75 -5.76 27.76
N ASP A 41 9.68 -5.15 27.24
CA ASP A 41 8.87 -4.21 28.00
C ASP A 41 8.25 -4.86 29.24
N ILE A 42 7.76 -6.11 29.10
CA ILE A 42 7.30 -6.93 30.23
C ILE A 42 8.42 -7.17 31.24
N ALA A 43 9.63 -7.50 30.79
CA ALA A 43 10.80 -7.70 31.66
C ALA A 43 11.22 -6.41 32.39
N HIS A 44 10.93 -5.24 31.82
CA HIS A 44 11.12 -3.93 32.44
C HIS A 44 9.93 -3.48 33.31
N GLY A 45 8.94 -4.35 33.53
CA GLY A 45 7.81 -4.11 34.43
C GLY A 45 6.58 -3.49 33.77
N PHE A 46 6.56 -3.36 32.44
CA PHE A 46 5.42 -2.82 31.69
C PHE A 46 4.68 -3.95 30.97
N THR A 47 3.49 -4.32 31.45
CA THR A 47 2.72 -5.44 30.88
C THR A 47 1.64 -5.02 29.89
N GLY A 48 1.28 -3.74 29.85
CA GLY A 48 0.16 -3.23 29.05
C GLY A 48 -1.22 -3.79 29.45
N GLU A 49 -1.31 -4.64 30.48
CA GLU A 49 -2.51 -5.41 30.79
C GLU A 49 -3.64 -4.49 31.27
N GLY A 50 -4.83 -4.62 30.66
CA GLY A 50 -5.98 -3.76 30.94
C GLY A 50 -5.90 -2.34 30.35
N MET A 51 -4.83 -2.01 29.63
CA MET A 51 -4.65 -0.70 28.99
C MET A 51 -5.30 -0.66 27.59
N THR A 52 -5.77 0.53 27.22
CA THR A 52 -6.44 0.84 25.96
C THR A 52 -5.48 1.09 24.81
N GLY A 53 -4.21 1.39 25.11
CA GLY A 53 -3.17 1.76 24.15
C GLY A 53 -3.11 3.26 23.84
N PHE A 54 -4.03 4.07 24.40
CA PHE A 54 -4.10 5.53 24.21
C PHE A 54 -3.60 6.32 25.42
N GLU A 55 -3.08 5.65 26.43
CA GLU A 55 -2.59 6.29 27.65
C GLU A 55 -1.41 7.21 27.36
N ASP A 56 -1.37 8.36 28.04
CA ASP A 56 -0.20 9.22 28.01
C ASP A 56 0.88 8.63 28.93
N LEU A 57 1.81 7.90 28.32
CA LEU A 57 2.92 7.28 29.02
C LEU A 57 4.03 8.28 29.39
N ASN A 58 3.89 9.58 29.10
CA ASN A 58 4.89 10.58 29.44
C ASN A 58 4.73 11.14 30.86
N ASP A 59 3.63 10.83 31.56
CA ASP A 59 3.31 11.34 32.91
C ASP A 59 3.07 10.19 33.91
N GLY A 60 3.59 10.29 35.14
CA GLY A 60 3.42 9.30 36.22
C GLY A 60 4.56 8.28 36.46
N GLU A 61 4.30 7.27 37.30
CA GLU A 61 5.29 6.26 37.77
C GLU A 61 5.81 5.34 36.65
N ASN A 62 5.10 5.22 35.53
CA ASN A 62 5.48 4.43 34.34
C ASN A 62 5.92 5.33 33.18
N ARG A 63 6.80 6.31 33.47
CA ARG A 63 7.29 7.25 32.46
C ARG A 63 8.04 6.52 31.34
N PHE A 64 7.41 6.39 30.19
CA PHE A 64 8.00 5.81 28.99
C PHE A 64 8.89 6.83 28.29
N ASN A 65 10.19 6.53 28.18
CA ASN A 65 11.10 7.33 27.37
C ASN A 65 11.23 6.71 25.97
N LEU A 66 10.54 7.31 25.00
CA LEU A 66 10.58 6.87 23.61
C LEU A 66 12.00 6.85 23.02
N ARG A 67 12.88 7.75 23.47
CA ARG A 67 14.27 7.82 22.99
C ARG A 67 15.04 6.58 23.42
N ASP A 68 14.88 6.17 24.67
CA ASP A 68 15.62 5.01 25.22
C ASP A 68 15.08 3.72 24.59
N ALA A 69 13.75 3.58 24.49
CA ALA A 69 13.12 2.44 23.82
C ALA A 69 13.58 2.26 22.37
N LEU A 70 13.49 3.31 21.55
CA LEU A 70 13.96 3.25 20.16
C LEU A 70 15.47 3.00 20.07
N ASN A 71 16.27 3.59 20.96
CA ASN A 71 17.70 3.35 20.96
C ASN A 71 18.01 1.87 21.23
N ASP A 72 17.33 1.25 22.19
CA ASP A 72 17.54 -0.14 22.56
C ASP A 72 17.10 -1.08 21.43
N ASP A 73 15.95 -0.82 20.80
CA ASP A 73 15.44 -1.57 19.64
C ASP A 73 16.38 -1.50 18.44
N LEU A 74 16.71 -0.28 18.00
CA LEU A 74 17.58 -0.07 16.85
C LEU A 74 19.00 -0.59 17.11
N SER A 75 19.51 -0.46 18.34
CA SER A 75 20.82 -1.00 18.72
C SER A 75 20.82 -2.53 18.64
N TRP A 76 19.76 -3.19 19.10
CA TRP A 76 19.67 -4.64 19.03
C TRP A 76 19.59 -5.12 17.58
N ILE A 77 18.75 -4.47 16.76
CA ILE A 77 18.64 -4.77 15.32
C ILE A 77 20.01 -4.64 14.66
N ALA A 78 20.70 -3.52 14.87
CA ALA A 78 21.99 -3.26 14.24
C ALA A 78 23.10 -4.25 14.63
N GLN A 79 23.06 -4.77 15.86
CA GLN A 79 24.12 -5.63 16.39
C GLN A 79 23.85 -7.12 16.17
N HIS A 80 22.58 -7.52 16.07
CA HIS A 80 22.20 -8.93 16.24
C HIS A 80 21.21 -9.45 15.20
N ALA A 81 20.39 -8.61 14.57
CA ALA A 81 19.33 -9.10 13.70
C ALA A 81 19.90 -9.56 12.34
N ASP A 82 19.52 -10.77 11.93
CA ASP A 82 19.70 -11.28 10.57
C ASP A 82 18.46 -10.99 9.71
N ALA A 83 17.31 -10.80 10.37
CA ALA A 83 16.03 -10.56 9.74
C ALA A 83 15.10 -9.74 10.64
N ILE A 84 14.15 -9.05 10.01
CA ILE A 84 13.03 -8.37 10.64
C ILE A 84 11.72 -9.00 10.18
N CYS A 85 10.78 -9.18 11.10
CA CYS A 85 9.46 -9.71 10.84
C CYS A 85 8.43 -8.67 11.25
N VAL A 86 7.67 -8.16 10.29
CA VAL A 86 6.69 -7.08 10.53
C VAL A 86 5.27 -7.62 10.73
N LEU A 87 4.56 -7.05 11.70
CA LEU A 87 3.15 -7.28 11.96
C LEU A 87 2.27 -6.39 11.06
N SER A 88 1.01 -6.80 10.88
CA SER A 88 0.02 -6.00 10.15
C SER A 88 -0.09 -4.57 10.68
N GLY A 89 -0.11 -3.60 9.76
CA GLY A 89 -0.21 -2.17 10.08
C GLY A 89 1.11 -1.52 10.53
N TRP A 90 2.26 -2.20 10.37
CA TRP A 90 3.58 -1.63 10.66
C TRP A 90 3.85 -0.33 9.87
N GLU A 91 3.27 -0.20 8.68
CA GLU A 91 3.41 0.97 7.80
C GLU A 91 2.87 2.25 8.44
N ASN A 92 2.00 2.13 9.45
CA ASN A 92 1.43 3.25 10.18
C ASN A 92 2.10 3.50 11.54
N SER A 93 3.11 2.69 11.91
CA SER A 93 3.86 2.81 13.16
C SER A 93 5.19 3.51 12.89
N ALA A 94 5.36 4.74 13.38
CA ALA A 94 6.61 5.49 13.22
C ALA A 94 7.83 4.73 13.77
N GLY A 95 7.66 3.96 14.86
CA GLY A 95 8.71 3.10 15.40
C GLY A 95 9.05 1.94 14.47
N ALA A 96 8.03 1.20 14.00
CA ALA A 96 8.25 0.08 13.09
C ALA A 96 8.80 0.52 11.73
N GLN A 97 8.43 1.71 11.25
CA GLN A 97 9.02 2.32 10.05
C GLN A 97 10.51 2.63 10.24
N ALA A 98 10.92 3.12 11.41
CA ALA A 98 12.33 3.38 11.71
C ALA A 98 13.14 2.07 11.78
N GLU A 99 12.60 1.04 12.41
CA GLU A 99 13.19 -0.31 12.47
C GLU A 99 13.34 -0.92 11.07
N MET A 100 12.30 -0.79 10.23
CA MET A 100 12.31 -1.25 8.84
C MET A 100 13.29 -0.48 7.96
N ALA A 101 13.42 0.83 8.17
CA ALA A 101 14.41 1.64 7.46
C ALA A 101 15.85 1.21 7.82
N LEU A 102 16.11 0.93 9.10
CA LEU A 102 17.41 0.39 9.54
C LEU A 102 17.66 -1.00 8.95
N ALA A 103 16.67 -1.89 9.00
CA ALA A 103 16.77 -3.23 8.42
C ALA A 103 17.07 -3.17 6.91
N ALA A 104 16.41 -2.27 6.18
CA ALA A 104 16.67 -2.04 4.76
C ALA A 104 18.08 -1.50 4.51
N ALA A 105 18.56 -0.57 5.34
CA ALA A 105 19.91 -0.01 5.22
C ALA A 105 21.01 -1.06 5.50
N LEU A 106 20.74 -2.02 6.38
CA LEU A 106 21.64 -3.12 6.71
C LEU A 106 21.51 -4.33 5.78
N GLY A 107 20.51 -4.32 4.87
CA GLY A 107 20.24 -5.44 3.97
C GLY A 107 19.67 -6.68 4.65
N LEU A 108 18.95 -6.52 5.76
CA LEU A 108 18.34 -7.63 6.50
C LEU A 108 17.18 -8.26 5.71
N ARG A 109 16.92 -9.54 5.98
CA ARG A 109 15.75 -10.23 5.41
C ARG A 109 14.47 -9.70 6.04
N VAL A 110 13.40 -9.58 5.24
CA VAL A 110 12.10 -9.10 5.71
C VAL A 110 11.08 -10.22 5.59
N GLY A 111 10.42 -10.54 6.71
CA GLY A 111 9.24 -11.41 6.78
C GLY A 111 7.99 -10.62 7.19
N PHE A 112 6.81 -11.14 6.84
CA PHE A 112 5.52 -10.53 7.17
C PHE A 112 4.65 -11.53 7.95
N VAL A 113 3.91 -11.06 8.94
CA VAL A 113 2.87 -11.82 9.63
C VAL A 113 1.50 -11.23 9.26
N PHE A 114 0.69 -12.03 8.56
CA PHE A 114 -0.69 -11.68 8.20
C PHE A 114 -1.68 -12.61 8.91
N GLU A 115 -2.71 -12.05 9.54
CA GLU A 115 -3.88 -12.80 9.99
C GLU A 115 -4.98 -12.71 8.91
N PHE A 116 -5.54 -13.87 8.54
CA PHE A 116 -6.68 -13.92 7.62
C PHE A 116 -7.97 -14.00 8.44
N GLU A 117 -9.06 -13.41 7.93
CA GLU A 117 -10.37 -13.33 8.62
C GLU A 117 -10.97 -14.69 8.98
N ASP A 118 -10.48 -15.78 8.40
CA ASP A 118 -10.91 -17.16 8.66
C ASP A 118 -10.03 -17.92 9.68
N GLY A 119 -9.11 -17.22 10.37
CA GLY A 119 -8.23 -17.80 11.37
C GLY A 119 -7.06 -18.61 10.79
N ARG A 120 -6.88 -18.64 9.46
CA ARG A 120 -5.65 -19.13 8.84
C ARG A 120 -4.59 -18.02 8.86
N THR A 121 -3.32 -18.42 8.90
CA THR A 121 -2.17 -17.52 8.76
C THR A 121 -1.43 -18.04 7.54
N LEU A 122 -1.46 -17.34 6.39
CA LEU A 122 -0.72 -17.80 5.20
C LEU A 122 0.75 -17.99 5.56
N ALA A 123 1.32 -19.07 5.02
CA ALA A 123 2.74 -19.40 4.93
C ALA A 123 3.60 -18.64 5.94
N THR A 124 3.86 -19.32 7.07
CA THR A 124 4.57 -18.78 8.22
C THR A 124 5.72 -17.87 7.78
N ALA A 125 5.90 -16.69 8.40
CA ALA A 125 7.04 -15.83 8.15
C ALA A 125 8.38 -16.61 8.10
N ALA A 126 8.43 -17.75 8.78
CA ALA A 126 9.48 -18.76 8.68
C ALA A 126 9.79 -19.29 7.28
N ASP A 127 8.80 -19.60 6.45
CA ASP A 127 9.00 -20.15 5.11
C ASP A 127 9.54 -19.08 4.16
N ALA A 128 9.06 -17.83 4.27
CA ALA A 128 9.63 -16.68 3.55
C ALA A 128 11.09 -16.41 3.97
N LEU A 129 11.38 -16.49 5.27
CA LEU A 129 12.73 -16.30 5.81
C LEU A 129 13.69 -17.45 5.47
N ARG A 130 13.18 -18.68 5.32
CA ARG A 130 13.95 -19.85 4.86
C ARG A 130 14.21 -19.82 3.36
N GLN A 131 13.24 -19.43 2.53
CA GLN A 131 13.43 -19.28 1.08
C GLN A 131 14.41 -18.16 0.73
N ALA A 132 14.42 -17.06 1.48
CA ALA A 132 15.43 -16.00 1.36
C ALA A 132 16.86 -16.43 1.76
N ALA A 133 17.07 -17.66 2.25
CA ALA A 133 18.40 -18.17 2.57
C ALA A 133 19.17 -18.71 1.36
N ASP A 134 18.47 -19.14 0.30
CA ASP A 134 19.08 -19.77 -0.87
C ASP A 134 19.28 -18.80 -2.05
N GLU A 135 18.67 -17.62 -2.02
CA GLU A 135 18.85 -16.58 -3.03
C GLU A 135 19.41 -15.30 -2.39
N ASP A 136 20.59 -14.88 -2.85
CA ASP A 136 21.29 -13.64 -2.49
C ASP A 136 20.56 -12.41 -3.11
N ARG A 137 19.23 -12.36 -2.93
CA ARG A 137 18.33 -11.41 -3.59
C ARG A 137 17.61 -10.57 -2.57
N PHE A 138 17.82 -9.27 -2.74
CA PHE A 138 17.05 -8.18 -2.16
C PHE A 138 15.56 -8.38 -2.49
N MET A 139 14.78 -8.99 -1.58
CA MET A 139 13.32 -9.01 -1.71
C MET A 139 12.80 -7.60 -1.40
N ARG A 140 12.48 -6.84 -2.46
CA ARG A 140 11.48 -5.78 -2.31
C ARG A 140 10.18 -6.47 -1.88
N PRO A 141 9.40 -5.87 -0.96
CA PRO A 141 8.10 -6.41 -0.62
C PRO A 141 7.27 -6.58 -1.91
N PRO A 142 6.53 -7.69 -2.06
CA PRO A 142 5.69 -7.87 -3.24
C PRO A 142 4.70 -6.70 -3.31
N GLN A 143 4.60 -6.06 -4.48
CA GLN A 143 3.68 -4.94 -4.69
C GLN A 143 2.19 -5.37 -4.67
N ARG A 144 1.92 -6.68 -4.60
CA ARG A 144 0.59 -7.27 -4.43
C ARG A 144 0.67 -8.56 -3.61
N VAL A 145 -0.18 -8.67 -2.58
CA VAL A 145 -0.52 -9.94 -1.93
C VAL A 145 -1.72 -10.52 -2.70
N HIS A 146 -1.52 -11.61 -3.46
CA HIS A 146 -2.63 -12.38 -4.02
C HIS A 146 -3.20 -13.30 -2.95
N TYR A 147 -4.52 -13.23 -2.74
CA TYR A 147 -5.26 -14.13 -1.86
C TYR A 147 -5.73 -15.33 -2.70
N LEU A 148 -5.20 -16.53 -2.43
CA LEU A 148 -5.78 -17.77 -2.97
C LEU A 148 -7.03 -18.14 -2.15
N THR A 149 -8.09 -18.52 -2.85
CA THR A 149 -9.34 -18.95 -2.23
C THR A 149 -9.27 -20.43 -1.84
N PRO A 150 -10.06 -20.89 -0.85
CA PRO A 150 -10.04 -22.29 -0.37
C PRO A 150 -10.27 -23.37 -1.45
N GLU A 151 -10.91 -23.01 -2.56
CA GLU A 151 -11.30 -23.92 -3.64
C GLU A 151 -10.11 -24.29 -4.56
N GLU A 152 -9.02 -23.51 -4.52
CA GLU A 152 -7.85 -23.65 -5.41
C GLU A 152 -6.79 -24.65 -4.90
N LEU A 153 -6.97 -25.21 -3.70
CA LEU A 153 -5.94 -26.01 -2.99
C LEU A 153 -5.87 -27.52 -3.27
N PRO A 154 -6.88 -28.25 -3.80
CA PRO A 154 -6.74 -29.71 -3.92
C PRO A 154 -5.98 -30.29 -5.14
N SER A 155 -5.51 -29.50 -6.12
CA SER A 155 -5.00 -30.07 -7.39
C SER A 155 -3.49 -29.93 -7.67
N MET A 156 -2.69 -29.20 -6.89
CA MET A 156 -1.24 -29.11 -7.15
C MET A 156 -0.42 -30.05 -6.28
N ARG A 157 -0.33 -31.33 -6.69
CA ARG A 157 0.81 -32.19 -6.32
C ARG A 157 1.94 -31.94 -7.31
N HIS A 158 3.04 -31.40 -6.81
CA HIS A 158 4.28 -31.08 -7.54
C HIS A 158 4.14 -29.93 -8.56
N ALA A 159 4.42 -28.71 -8.12
CA ALA A 159 4.92 -27.67 -9.01
C ALA A 159 6.31 -27.28 -8.52
N VAL A 160 7.30 -27.64 -9.31
CA VAL A 160 8.65 -27.08 -9.27
C VAL A 160 8.51 -25.57 -9.49
N LEU A 161 9.13 -24.75 -8.64
CA LEU A 161 9.30 -23.32 -8.90
C LEU A 161 10.04 -23.18 -10.23
N ASP A 162 9.37 -22.66 -11.25
CA ASP A 162 10.02 -22.25 -12.49
C ASP A 162 10.82 -20.98 -12.19
N PRO A 163 12.15 -20.96 -12.31
CA PRO A 163 12.95 -19.74 -12.23
C PRO A 163 12.80 -18.97 -13.55
N GLY A 164 11.57 -18.58 -13.86
CA GLY A 164 11.24 -17.79 -15.02
C GLY A 164 11.56 -16.34 -14.75
N VAL A 165 12.75 -15.91 -15.17
CA VAL A 165 12.91 -14.55 -15.71
C VAL A 165 11.80 -14.41 -16.76
N ALA A 166 10.74 -13.66 -16.44
CA ALA A 166 9.87 -13.16 -17.48
C ALA A 166 10.75 -12.23 -18.33
N ALA A 167 11.23 -12.75 -19.46
CA ALA A 167 11.57 -11.91 -20.57
C ALA A 167 10.38 -10.98 -20.79
N TYR A 168 10.63 -9.68 -20.84
CA TYR A 168 9.65 -8.70 -21.27
C TYR A 168 9.31 -9.03 -22.73
N SER A 169 8.32 -9.90 -22.96
CA SER A 169 7.70 -10.06 -24.27
C SER A 169 6.83 -8.82 -24.44
N GLY A 170 7.33 -7.84 -25.18
CA GLY A 170 6.67 -6.57 -25.44
C GLY A 170 5.40 -6.70 -26.29
N GLU A 171 4.38 -7.35 -25.75
CA GLU A 171 2.98 -7.17 -26.17
C GLU A 171 2.33 -6.32 -25.09
N LEU A 172 1.78 -5.12 -25.40
CA LEU A 172 1.07 -4.41 -24.33
C LEU A 172 -0.17 -5.14 -23.87
N HIS A 173 -0.31 -5.11 -22.55
CA HIS A 173 -1.53 -5.42 -21.86
C HIS A 173 -2.63 -4.50 -22.41
N ARG A 174 -3.62 -5.09 -23.06
CA ARG A 174 -4.81 -4.34 -23.49
C ARG A 174 -5.54 -3.89 -22.23
N LEU A 175 -6.25 -2.77 -22.27
CA LEU A 175 -6.96 -2.25 -21.09
C LEU A 175 -7.99 -3.24 -20.55
N GLU A 176 -8.57 -4.06 -21.40
CA GLU A 176 -9.43 -5.19 -21.04
C GLU A 176 -8.73 -6.22 -20.14
N ASP A 177 -7.42 -6.43 -20.31
CA ASP A 177 -6.63 -7.32 -19.44
C ASP A 177 -6.36 -6.69 -18.08
N VAL A 178 -6.08 -5.38 -18.03
CA VAL A 178 -5.90 -4.62 -16.78
C VAL A 178 -7.23 -4.50 -16.04
N ALA A 179 -8.32 -4.20 -16.75
CA ALA A 179 -9.65 -4.05 -16.20
C ALA A 179 -10.17 -5.40 -15.65
N ALA A 180 -9.95 -6.51 -16.37
CA ALA A 180 -10.19 -7.87 -15.87
C ALA A 180 -9.36 -8.19 -14.61
N GLU A 181 -8.08 -7.77 -14.56
CA GLU A 181 -7.21 -7.97 -13.40
C GLU A 181 -7.71 -7.24 -12.14
N PHE A 182 -8.46 -6.14 -12.31
CA PHE A 182 -9.11 -5.40 -11.22
C PHE A 182 -10.61 -5.70 -11.08
N GLY A 183 -11.16 -6.66 -11.84
CA GLY A 183 -12.58 -7.02 -11.82
C GLY A 183 -13.52 -5.90 -12.27
N VAL A 184 -13.03 -4.99 -13.11
CA VAL A 184 -13.78 -3.88 -13.68
C VAL A 184 -14.03 -4.19 -15.15
N ASP A 185 -15.30 -4.34 -15.53
CA ASP A 185 -15.67 -4.25 -16.93
C ASP A 185 -15.86 -2.77 -17.28
N LEU A 186 -15.09 -2.26 -18.25
CA LEU A 186 -15.20 -0.88 -18.72
C LEU A 186 -16.54 -0.62 -19.43
N ASP A 187 -17.25 -1.69 -19.82
CA ASP A 187 -18.57 -1.63 -20.46
C ASP A 187 -19.74 -1.67 -19.45
N GLY A 188 -19.45 -1.75 -18.15
CA GLY A 188 -20.44 -1.59 -17.09
C GLY A 188 -21.25 -2.85 -16.74
N GLU A 189 -20.91 -4.04 -17.23
CA GLU A 189 -21.45 -5.27 -16.66
C GLU A 189 -20.67 -5.66 -15.39
N TYR A 190 -21.28 -5.41 -14.23
CA TYR A 190 -20.75 -5.84 -12.95
C TYR A 190 -20.59 -7.37 -12.91
N VAL A 191 -19.36 -7.86 -12.89
CA VAL A 191 -19.08 -9.18 -12.32
C VAL A 191 -19.51 -9.10 -10.86
N VAL A 192 -20.56 -9.83 -10.50
CA VAL A 192 -21.11 -9.86 -9.14
C VAL A 192 -20.11 -10.61 -8.27
N SER A 193 -19.14 -9.88 -7.71
CA SER A 193 -18.41 -10.35 -6.54
C SER A 193 -19.38 -10.44 -5.35
N ASP A 194 -19.17 -11.40 -4.46
CA ASP A 194 -19.97 -11.54 -3.24
C ASP A 194 -20.06 -10.21 -2.48
N GLU A 195 -21.28 -9.69 -2.33
CA GLU A 195 -21.54 -8.38 -1.73
C GLU A 195 -21.31 -8.44 -0.21
N VAL A 196 -20.23 -7.84 0.30
CA VAL A 196 -20.02 -7.67 1.75
C VAL A 196 -21.08 -6.70 2.28
N ARG A 197 -22.09 -7.20 3.00
CA ARG A 197 -23.15 -6.36 3.59
C ARG A 197 -22.77 -5.85 4.98
N VAL A 198 -22.86 -4.55 5.17
CA VAL A 198 -22.71 -3.89 6.47
C VAL A 198 -24.10 -3.62 7.04
N THR A 199 -24.33 -4.00 8.30
CA THR A 199 -25.57 -3.72 9.04
C THR A 199 -25.33 -2.58 10.02
N SER A 200 -26.14 -1.53 9.96
CA SER A 200 -26.09 -0.41 10.90
C SER A 200 -26.70 -0.77 12.25
N SER A 201 -26.50 0.09 13.25
CA SER A 201 -27.16 -0.01 14.56
C SER A 201 -28.70 0.09 14.50
N THR A 202 -29.27 0.54 13.38
CA THR A 202 -30.71 0.60 13.13
C THR A 202 -31.26 -0.63 12.40
N GLY A 203 -30.40 -1.61 12.09
CA GLY A 203 -30.74 -2.81 11.32
C GLY A 203 -30.75 -2.60 9.80
N GLY A 204 -30.42 -1.40 9.32
CA GLY A 204 -30.30 -1.12 7.88
C GLY A 204 -29.07 -1.79 7.28
N GLN A 205 -29.22 -2.48 6.15
CA GLN A 205 -28.14 -3.19 5.47
C GLN A 205 -27.73 -2.49 4.18
N LYS A 206 -26.43 -2.42 3.90
CA LYS A 206 -25.88 -1.91 2.63
C LYS A 206 -24.60 -2.64 2.23
N GLY A 207 -24.45 -2.98 0.95
CA GLY A 207 -23.21 -3.53 0.42
C GLY A 207 -22.05 -2.53 0.46
N LYS A 208 -20.90 -2.97 0.96
CA LYS A 208 -19.62 -2.28 0.85
C LYS A 208 -19.01 -2.64 -0.50
N LYS A 209 -18.69 -1.61 -1.30
CA LYS A 209 -18.05 -1.77 -2.61
C LYS A 209 -16.60 -1.29 -2.54
N PRO A 210 -15.69 -1.79 -3.39
CA PRO A 210 -14.30 -1.32 -3.45
C PRO A 210 -14.19 0.19 -3.71
N ALA A 211 -15.08 0.75 -4.54
CA ALA A 211 -15.15 2.18 -4.82
C ALA A 211 -15.72 2.98 -3.62
N GLN A 212 -14.84 3.32 -2.66
CA GLN A 212 -15.18 4.03 -1.43
C GLN A 212 -14.85 5.53 -1.54
N PHE A 213 -15.70 6.31 -2.22
CA PHE A 213 -15.52 7.75 -2.40
C PHE A 213 -15.36 8.53 -1.09
N SER A 214 -15.90 8.03 0.03
CA SER A 214 -15.75 8.63 1.36
C SER A 214 -14.32 8.63 1.89
N LEU A 215 -13.43 7.79 1.35
CA LEU A 215 -12.02 7.74 1.75
C LEU A 215 -11.17 8.79 1.03
N ILE A 216 -11.70 9.43 -0.03
CA ILE A 216 -10.98 10.48 -0.75
C ILE A 216 -11.02 11.76 0.10
N PRO A 217 -9.86 12.38 0.41
CA PRO A 217 -9.84 13.67 1.10
C PRO A 217 -10.68 14.71 0.37
N THR A 218 -11.71 15.24 1.04
CA THR A 218 -12.71 16.12 0.42
C THR A 218 -12.13 17.46 -0.04
N GLY A 219 -11.10 17.97 0.64
CA GLY A 219 -10.39 19.19 0.24
C GLY A 219 -9.75 19.07 -1.15
N PRO A 220 -8.77 18.17 -1.34
CA PRO A 220 -8.18 17.88 -2.64
C PRO A 220 -9.19 17.51 -3.72
N LEU A 221 -10.21 16.69 -3.39
CA LEU A 221 -11.28 16.34 -4.34
C LEU A 221 -12.04 17.57 -4.83
N ASN A 222 -12.39 18.49 -3.93
CA ASN A 222 -13.04 19.75 -4.28
C ASN A 222 -12.14 20.66 -5.12
N LEU A 223 -10.83 20.68 -4.86
CA LEU A 223 -9.87 21.45 -5.66
C LEU A 223 -9.77 20.89 -7.08
N LEU A 224 -9.70 19.56 -7.24
CA LEU A 224 -9.70 18.90 -8.54
C LEU A 224 -11.00 19.19 -9.30
N ALA A 225 -12.16 19.07 -8.65
CA ALA A 225 -13.45 19.40 -9.25
C ALA A 225 -13.52 20.86 -9.72
N LYS A 226 -13.02 21.81 -8.91
CA LYS A 226 -12.93 23.23 -9.31
C LYS A 226 -11.98 23.44 -10.48
N HIS A 227 -10.88 22.69 -10.56
CA HIS A 227 -9.94 22.76 -11.68
C HIS A 227 -10.60 22.32 -13.00
N TYR A 228 -11.38 21.23 -13.00
CA TYR A 228 -12.21 20.85 -14.14
C TYR A 228 -13.17 21.98 -14.56
N GLY A 229 -13.82 22.63 -13.58
CA GLY A 229 -14.72 23.76 -13.85
C GLY A 229 -14.02 24.96 -14.51
N ARG A 230 -12.78 25.28 -14.10
CA ARG A 230 -11.97 26.33 -14.72
C ARG A 230 -11.65 26.01 -16.18
N GLY A 231 -11.26 24.77 -16.47
CA GLY A 231 -11.03 24.31 -17.84
C GLY A 231 -12.28 24.45 -18.72
N ALA A 232 -13.45 24.06 -18.21
CA ALA A 232 -14.73 24.17 -18.92
C ALA A 232 -15.17 25.63 -19.16
N GLN A 233 -14.74 26.58 -18.32
CA GLN A 233 -14.98 28.02 -18.54
C GLN A 233 -14.00 28.62 -19.55
N LYS A 234 -12.75 28.15 -19.56
CA LYS A 234 -11.68 28.65 -20.43
C LYS A 234 -11.88 28.26 -21.89
N TYR A 235 -12.37 27.04 -22.13
CA TYR A 235 -12.54 26.49 -23.48
C TYR A 235 -14.00 26.24 -23.82
N ALA A 236 -14.42 26.64 -25.03
CA ALA A 236 -15.75 26.34 -25.54
C ALA A 236 -15.95 24.83 -25.68
N ARG A 237 -17.20 24.38 -25.54
CA ARG A 237 -17.56 23.00 -25.88
C ARG A 237 -17.42 22.78 -27.38
N VAL A 238 -16.83 21.65 -27.76
CA VAL A 238 -16.65 21.22 -29.14
C VAL A 238 -17.32 19.86 -29.29
N ASN A 239 -18.04 19.64 -30.40
CA ASN A 239 -18.81 18.42 -30.66
C ASN A 239 -19.79 18.04 -29.53
N GLY A 240 -20.36 19.04 -28.86
CA GLY A 240 -21.26 18.82 -27.72
C GLY A 240 -20.57 18.23 -26.48
N LYS A 241 -19.24 18.30 -26.37
CA LYS A 241 -18.45 17.83 -25.22
C LYS A 241 -17.56 18.97 -24.69
N ASP A 242 -17.15 18.88 -23.42
CA ASP A 242 -16.10 19.79 -22.92
C ASP A 242 -14.82 19.59 -23.74
N ASN A 243 -14.08 20.67 -24.01
CA ASN A 243 -12.98 20.67 -24.97
C ASN A 243 -12.02 19.48 -24.81
N TRP A 244 -11.57 19.21 -23.57
CA TRP A 244 -10.63 18.14 -23.27
C TRP A 244 -11.12 16.73 -23.64
N ARG A 245 -12.43 16.49 -23.70
CA ARG A 245 -13.02 15.19 -24.07
C ARG A 245 -13.01 14.91 -25.58
N ASN A 246 -12.51 15.83 -26.40
CA ASN A 246 -12.32 15.58 -27.83
C ASN A 246 -11.02 14.82 -28.13
N GLY A 247 -10.17 14.61 -27.13
CA GLY A 247 -8.85 14.02 -27.32
C GLY A 247 -7.84 15.01 -27.90
N TYR A 248 -6.57 14.71 -27.66
CA TYR A 248 -5.38 15.38 -28.19
C TYR A 248 -4.16 14.54 -27.81
N GLU A 249 -3.02 14.82 -28.44
CA GLU A 249 -1.77 14.06 -28.28
C GLU A 249 -1.41 13.86 -26.80
N PHE A 250 -1.14 12.61 -26.40
CA PHE A 250 -0.90 12.23 -25.00
C PHE A 250 0.29 12.98 -24.39
N SER A 251 1.31 13.26 -25.20
CA SER A 251 2.47 14.07 -24.83
C SER A 251 2.10 15.44 -24.28
N LEU A 252 1.01 16.07 -24.74
CA LEU A 252 0.59 17.38 -24.27
C LEU A 252 0.17 17.35 -22.79
N SER A 253 -0.57 16.31 -22.38
CA SER A 253 -0.94 16.10 -20.98
C SER A 253 0.26 15.68 -20.15
N TYR A 254 1.10 14.79 -20.68
CA TYR A 254 2.32 14.32 -20.01
C TYR A 254 3.26 15.48 -19.68
N ASP A 255 3.58 16.32 -20.67
CA ASP A 255 4.46 17.45 -20.51
C ASP A 255 3.85 18.50 -19.56
N ALA A 256 2.53 18.73 -19.64
CA ALA A 256 1.86 19.63 -18.72
C ALA A 256 1.93 19.14 -17.27
N ALA A 257 1.71 17.83 -17.04
CA ALA A 257 1.84 17.21 -15.73
C ALA A 257 3.26 17.41 -15.17
N LEU A 258 4.29 17.12 -15.97
CA LEU A 258 5.68 17.29 -15.57
C LEU A 258 6.05 18.75 -15.31
N ARG A 259 5.57 19.71 -16.11
CA ARG A 259 5.80 21.14 -15.84
C ARG A 259 5.18 21.56 -14.51
N HIS A 260 3.96 21.13 -14.21
CA HIS A 260 3.34 21.44 -12.92
C HIS A 260 4.08 20.78 -11.75
N LEU A 261 4.45 19.50 -11.86
CA LEU A 261 5.23 18.81 -10.82
C LEU A 261 6.62 19.43 -10.63
N THR A 262 7.27 19.87 -11.71
CA THR A 262 8.57 20.54 -11.66
C THR A 262 8.46 21.90 -10.95
N ALA A 263 7.43 22.69 -11.24
CA ALA A 263 7.19 23.97 -10.56
C ALA A 263 6.90 23.78 -9.07
N PHE A 264 6.08 22.78 -8.72
CA PHE A 264 5.84 22.39 -7.33
C PHE A 264 7.14 21.98 -6.64
N TRP A 265 7.95 21.13 -7.27
CA TRP A 265 9.25 20.72 -6.74
C TRP A 265 10.23 21.90 -6.59
N GLY A 266 10.09 22.91 -7.44
CA GLY A 266 10.81 24.19 -7.35
C GLY A 266 10.30 25.15 -6.27
N GLY A 267 9.24 24.79 -5.53
CA GLY A 267 8.67 25.60 -4.44
C GLY A 267 7.53 26.54 -4.85
N GLU A 268 6.99 26.42 -6.06
CA GLU A 268 5.80 27.15 -6.51
C GLU A 268 4.55 26.30 -6.25
N ASP A 269 3.77 26.64 -5.23
CA ASP A 269 2.59 25.84 -4.86
C ASP A 269 1.38 26.10 -5.78
N VAL A 270 1.21 27.34 -6.26
CA VAL A 270 0.03 27.79 -6.99
C VAL A 270 0.43 28.23 -8.40
N ASP A 271 -0.23 27.63 -9.39
CA ASP A 271 -0.10 28.01 -10.80
C ASP A 271 -0.70 29.41 -11.02
N PRO A 272 0.11 30.40 -11.44
CA PRO A 272 -0.35 31.78 -11.63
C PRO A 272 -1.34 31.93 -12.78
N GLU A 273 -1.38 31.00 -13.75
CA GLU A 273 -2.31 31.06 -14.88
C GLU A 273 -3.73 30.66 -14.45
N THR A 274 -3.85 29.60 -13.66
CA THR A 274 -5.17 29.03 -13.30
C THR A 274 -5.62 29.34 -11.87
N GLY A 275 -4.72 29.80 -11.00
CA GLY A 275 -4.98 29.94 -9.56
C GLY A 275 -5.27 28.61 -8.87
N SER A 276 -4.73 27.51 -9.40
CA SER A 276 -4.86 26.15 -8.87
C SER A 276 -3.54 25.72 -8.24
N LEU A 277 -3.58 24.77 -7.30
CA LEU A 277 -2.34 24.15 -6.86
C LEU A 277 -1.70 23.38 -8.03
N HIS A 278 -0.39 23.47 -8.18
CA HIS A 278 0.34 22.72 -9.21
C HIS A 278 0.08 21.21 -9.13
N VAL A 279 0.05 20.65 -7.91
CA VAL A 279 -0.27 19.23 -7.70
C VAL A 279 -1.70 18.86 -8.12
N ILE A 280 -2.64 19.80 -8.06
CA ILE A 280 -4.03 19.59 -8.53
C ILE A 280 -4.11 19.67 -10.04
N SER A 281 -3.38 20.61 -10.66
CA SER A 281 -3.27 20.68 -12.13
C SER A 281 -2.60 19.42 -12.68
N ALA A 282 -1.56 18.91 -12.04
CA ALA A 282 -0.93 17.65 -12.40
C ALA A 282 -1.88 16.44 -12.25
N ALA A 283 -2.63 16.37 -11.13
CA ALA A 283 -3.64 15.33 -10.94
C ALA A 283 -4.72 15.35 -12.03
N TRP A 284 -5.14 16.53 -12.47
CA TRP A 284 -6.07 16.67 -13.60
C TRP A 284 -5.51 16.05 -14.88
N GLN A 285 -4.23 16.31 -15.21
CA GLN A 285 -3.58 15.71 -16.39
C GLN A 285 -3.55 14.18 -16.31
N CYS A 286 -3.25 13.62 -15.13
CA CYS A 286 -3.28 12.17 -14.92
C CYS A 286 -4.68 11.57 -15.10
N PHE A 287 -5.73 12.23 -14.57
CA PHE A 287 -7.11 11.78 -14.77
C PHE A 287 -7.54 11.87 -16.23
N THR A 288 -7.13 12.92 -16.95
CA THR A 288 -7.42 13.06 -18.39
C THR A 288 -6.74 11.97 -19.21
N LEU A 289 -5.47 11.64 -18.92
CA LEU A 289 -4.79 10.51 -19.57
C LEU A 289 -5.45 9.16 -19.25
N ALA A 290 -5.86 8.94 -18.00
CA ALA A 290 -6.58 7.73 -17.62
C ALA A 290 -7.93 7.61 -18.34
N GLU A 291 -8.66 8.72 -18.50
CA GLU A 291 -9.87 8.77 -19.32
C GLU A 291 -9.55 8.45 -20.78
N PHE A 292 -8.51 9.05 -21.38
CA PHE A 292 -8.16 8.78 -22.77
C PHE A 292 -7.79 7.32 -23.00
N LEU A 293 -7.08 6.70 -22.06
CA LEU A 293 -6.77 5.27 -22.09
C LEU A 293 -8.05 4.42 -22.08
N SER A 294 -9.13 4.85 -21.42
CA SER A 294 -10.40 4.10 -21.44
C SER A 294 -11.19 4.19 -22.76
N HIS A 295 -10.74 5.00 -23.72
CA HIS A 295 -11.39 5.19 -25.03
C HIS A 295 -10.47 4.72 -26.17
N PRO A 296 -10.65 3.48 -26.71
CA PRO A 296 -9.77 2.92 -27.74
C PRO A 296 -9.62 3.80 -28.99
N GLU A 297 -10.64 4.57 -29.36
CA GLU A 297 -10.59 5.52 -30.47
C GLU A 297 -9.65 6.69 -30.21
N LEU A 298 -9.57 7.15 -28.96
CA LEU A 298 -8.64 8.22 -28.57
C LEU A 298 -7.20 7.70 -28.50
N VAL A 299 -7.00 6.48 -28.01
CA VAL A 299 -5.68 5.82 -28.03
C VAL A 299 -5.19 5.67 -29.47
N ALA A 300 -6.02 5.10 -30.35
CA ALA A 300 -5.66 4.87 -31.75
C ALA A 300 -5.36 6.17 -32.52
N GLN A 301 -5.96 7.28 -32.11
CA GLN A 301 -5.82 8.57 -32.80
C GLN A 301 -4.73 9.47 -32.20
N PHE A 302 -4.51 9.44 -30.89
CA PHE A 302 -3.74 10.47 -30.18
C PHE A 302 -2.62 9.93 -29.29
N ASP A 303 -2.42 8.62 -29.18
CA ASP A 303 -1.29 8.07 -28.43
C ASP A 303 0.02 8.25 -29.21
N ASP A 304 0.84 9.22 -28.77
CA ASP A 304 2.12 9.60 -29.37
C ASP A 304 3.31 9.33 -28.43
N ARG A 305 3.15 8.38 -27.49
CA ARG A 305 4.22 7.99 -26.56
C ARG A 305 5.45 7.46 -27.30
N GLN A 306 6.63 7.67 -26.71
CA GLN A 306 7.94 7.38 -27.35
C GLN A 306 8.08 5.94 -27.86
N ASP A 307 7.55 4.97 -27.12
CA ASP A 307 7.61 3.54 -27.47
C ASP A 307 6.32 3.05 -28.15
N GLY A 308 5.40 3.97 -28.49
CA GLY A 308 4.09 3.71 -29.09
C GLY A 308 3.04 3.18 -28.11
N ALA A 309 1.78 3.18 -28.53
CA ALA A 309 0.80 2.21 -28.03
C ALA A 309 1.26 0.84 -28.56
N ALA A 310 1.82 -0.01 -27.70
CA ALA A 310 2.42 -1.29 -28.11
C ALA A 310 1.40 -2.42 -28.44
#